data_AF-A0A1W9U6U6-F1
#
_entry.id   AF-A0A1W9U6U6-F1
#
_cell.length_a   1.000
_cell.length_b   1.000
_cell.length_c   1.000
_cell.angle_alpha   90.00
_cell.angle_beta   90.00
_cell.angle_gamma   90.00
#
_symmetry.space_group_name_H-M   'P 1'
#
loop_
_entity.id
_entity.type
_entity.pdbx_description
1 polymer ?
#
loop_
_entity_poly.entity_id
_entity_poly.type
_entity_poly.pdbx_seq_one_letter_code
_entity_poly.pdbx_strand_id
1 'polypeptide(L)'
;MAGVARVTLVLPGNLWEEVKQMVPSGQRSRLVAEALEAEVRRRKRWEQLERVRQFQDYLFEKYGEMDSSVEEINQMREERDAALTGLR
;
A
#
# COMPACT_ATOMS: atom_id res chain seq x y z
N MET A 1 -20.97 -6.72 -12.54
CA MET A 1 -20.17 -7.52 -13.51
C MET A 1 -18.98 -6.67 -13.90
N ALA A 2 -17.75 -7.09 -13.61
CA ALA A 2 -16.56 -6.32 -14.01
C ALA A 2 -16.46 -6.36 -15.54
N GLY A 3 -16.57 -5.19 -16.17
CA GLY A 3 -16.48 -5.06 -17.62
C GLY A 3 -15.07 -5.32 -18.12
N VAL A 4 -14.94 -6.07 -19.21
CA VAL A 4 -13.66 -6.25 -19.91
C VAL A 4 -13.52 -5.12 -20.92
N ALA A 5 -12.50 -4.28 -20.75
CA ALA A 5 -12.14 -3.25 -21.73
C ALA A 5 -11.06 -3.79 -22.68
N ARG A 6 -11.26 -3.64 -24.00
CA ARG A 6 -10.19 -3.86 -24.98
C ARG A 6 -9.40 -2.57 -25.15
N VAL A 7 -8.09 -2.67 -24.96
CA VAL A 7 -7.15 -1.55 -25.07
C VAL A 7 -5.98 -1.97 -25.93
N THR A 8 -5.53 -1.05 -26.78
CA THR A 8 -4.31 -1.20 -27.57
C THR A 8 -3.18 -0.51 -26.83
N LEU A 9 -2.08 -1.22 -26.61
CA LEU A 9 -0.90 -0.73 -25.89
C LEU A 9 0.32 -0.85 -26.79
N VAL A 10 1.24 0.11 -26.69
CA VAL A 10 2.53 0.08 -27.38
C VAL A 10 3.58 -0.42 -26.39
N LEU A 11 4.30 -1.47 -26.74
CA LEU A 11 5.39 -2.04 -25.94
C LEU A 11 6.70 -1.95 -26.71
N PRO A 12 7.85 -1.80 -26.03
CA PRO A 12 9.15 -1.98 -26.64
C PRO A 12 9.26 -3.36 -27.29
N GLY A 13 9.76 -3.41 -28.53
CA GLY A 13 9.83 -4.65 -29.29
C GLY A 13 10.67 -5.74 -28.61
N ASN A 14 11.83 -5.35 -28.06
CA ASN A 14 12.70 -6.25 -27.29
C ASN A 14 11.99 -6.87 -26.09
N LEU A 15 11.26 -6.07 -25.32
CA LEU A 15 10.49 -6.55 -24.17
C LEU A 15 9.40 -7.54 -24.61
N TRP A 16 8.73 -7.27 -25.74
CA TRP A 16 7.71 -8.18 -26.25
C TRP A 16 8.31 -9.50 -26.75
N GLU A 17 9.48 -9.49 -27.38
CA GLU A 17 10.19 -10.72 -27.76
C GLU A 17 10.52 -11.58 -26.54
N GLU A 18 11.05 -10.97 -25.46
CA GLU A 18 11.31 -11.66 -24.20
C GLU A 18 10.04 -12.29 -23.62
N VAL A 19 8.94 -11.54 -23.60
CA VAL A 19 7.63 -12.05 -23.13
C VAL A 19 7.16 -13.21 -24.00
N LYS A 20 7.35 -13.16 -25.32
CA LYS A 20 6.96 -14.26 -26.22
C LYS A 20 7.75 -15.54 -25.96
N GLN A 21 9.02 -15.43 -25.56
CA GLN A 21 9.87 -16.57 -25.22
C GLN A 21 9.50 -17.19 -23.86
N MET A 22 9.13 -16.37 -22.88
CA MET A 22 8.84 -16.84 -21.53
C MET A 22 7.39 -17.28 -21.32
N VAL A 23 6.44 -16.69 -22.06
CA VAL A 23 5.01 -16.85 -21.77
C VAL A 23 4.22 -17.40 -22.97
N PRO A 24 3.43 -18.49 -22.77
CA PRO A 24 2.56 -19.04 -23.81
C PRO A 24 1.57 -18.01 -24.35
N SER A 25 1.25 -18.09 -25.64
CA SER A 25 0.40 -17.13 -26.36
C SER A 25 -0.95 -16.83 -25.67
N GLY A 26 -1.60 -17.84 -25.09
CA GLY A 26 -2.87 -17.70 -24.38
C GLY A 26 -2.81 -17.00 -23.01
N GLN A 27 -1.61 -16.77 -22.47
CA GLN A 27 -1.41 -16.20 -21.12
C GLN A 27 -0.80 -14.79 -21.15
N ARG A 28 -0.36 -14.30 -22.32
CA ARG A 28 0.34 -13.01 -22.44
C ARG A 28 -0.55 -11.82 -22.05
N SER A 29 -1.82 -11.83 -22.46
CA SER A 29 -2.78 -10.79 -22.09
C SER A 29 -3.01 -10.76 -20.58
N ARG A 30 -3.07 -11.93 -19.94
CA ARG A 30 -3.21 -12.06 -18.49
C ARG A 30 -1.97 -11.53 -17.76
N LEU A 31 -0.76 -11.85 -18.23
CA LEU A 31 0.48 -11.31 -17.67
C LEU A 31 0.48 -9.78 -17.69
N VAL A 32 0.14 -9.17 -18.83
CA VAL A 32 0.11 -7.71 -18.97
C VAL A 32 -0.93 -7.10 -18.03
N ALA A 33 -2.11 -7.72 -17.90
CA ALA A 33 -3.14 -7.25 -16.98
C ALA A 33 -2.70 -7.34 -15.50
N GLU A 34 -2.09 -8.45 -15.10
CA GLU A 34 -1.59 -8.65 -13.72
C GLU A 34 -0.44 -7.68 -13.40
N ALA A 35 0.48 -7.46 -14.36
CA ALA A 35 1.56 -6.50 -14.20
C ALA A 35 1.03 -5.06 -14.06
N LEU A 36 0.03 -4.69 -14.86
CA LEU A 36 -0.61 -3.38 -14.77
C LEU A 36 -1.33 -3.20 -13.43
N GLU A 37 -2.05 -4.23 -12.97
CA GLU A 37 -2.72 -4.19 -11.68
C GLU A 37 -1.73 -4.05 -10.51
N ALA A 38 -0.62 -4.80 -10.55
CA ALA A 38 0.42 -4.72 -9.55
C ALA A 38 1.04 -3.31 -9.48
N GLU A 39 1.30 -2.69 -10.63
CA GLU A 39 1.84 -1.32 -10.71
C GLU A 39 0.83 -0.28 -10.21
N VAL A 40 -0.45 -0.41 -10.54
CA VAL A 40 -1.50 0.47 -10.01
C VAL A 40 -1.59 0.37 -8.48
N ARG A 41 -1.59 -0.85 -7.94
CA ARG A 41 -1.59 -1.05 -6.47
C ARG A 41 -0.33 -0.49 -5.82
N ARG A 42 0.83 -0.62 -6.47
CA ARG A 42 2.09 -0.04 -6.00
C ARG A 42 1.98 1.48 -5.93
N ARG A 43 1.51 2.15 -6.99
CA ARG A 43 1.36 3.62 -7.00
C ARG A 43 0.41 4.12 -5.93
N LYS A 44 -0.74 3.46 -5.75
CA LYS A 44 -1.67 3.80 -4.66
C LYS A 44 -1.03 3.71 -3.28
N ARG A 45 -0.26 2.65 -3.03
CA ARG A 45 0.48 2.51 -1.76
C ARG A 45 1.50 3.63 -1.57
N TRP A 46 2.24 3.98 -2.61
CA TRP A 46 3.17 5.10 -2.56
C TRP A 46 2.48 6.44 -2.28
N GLU A 47 1.36 6.73 -2.92
CA GLU A 47 0.58 7.95 -2.65
C GLU A 47 0.01 7.99 -1.23
N GLN A 48 -0.35 6.84 -0.66
CA GLN A 48 -0.80 6.75 0.73
C GLN A 48 0.35 7.01 1.69
N LEU A 49 1.51 6.40 1.45
CA LEU A 49 2.71 6.61 2.26
C LEU A 49 3.19 8.06 2.18
N GLU A 50 3.17 8.66 1.00
CA GLU A 50 3.53 10.06 0.80
C GLU A 50 2.60 10.99 1.58
N ARG A 51 1.29 10.72 1.58
CA ARG A 51 0.32 11.45 2.40
C ARG A 51 0.58 11.31 3.89
N VAL A 52 0.94 10.11 4.35
CA VAL A 52 1.30 9.88 5.76
C VAL A 52 2.57 10.63 6.12
N ARG A 53 3.60 10.61 5.26
CA ARG A 53 4.85 11.35 5.49
C ARG A 53 4.58 12.86 5.58
N GLN A 54 3.85 13.42 4.62
CA GLN A 54 3.49 14.84 4.65
C GLN A 54 2.71 15.23 5.90
N PHE A 55 1.83 14.35 6.38
CA PHE A 55 1.11 14.59 7.62
C PHE A 55 2.02 14.52 8.85
N GLN A 56 2.96 13.56 8.90
CA GLN A 56 3.96 13.50 9.95
C GLN A 56 4.85 14.74 9.97
N ASP A 57 5.32 15.18 8.80
CA ASP A 57 6.13 16.39 8.66
C ASP A 57 5.36 17.61 9.16
N TYR A 58 4.07 17.74 8.81
CA TYR A 58 3.19 18.80 9.32
C TYR A 58 3.04 18.76 10.84
N LEU A 59 2.83 17.56 11.42
CA LEU A 59 2.71 17.42 12.87
C LEU A 59 4.01 17.80 13.57
N PHE A 60 5.15 17.37 13.02
CA PHE A 60 6.46 17.69 13.56
C PHE A 60 6.76 19.20 13.47
N GLU A 61 6.45 19.84 12.34
CA GLU A 61 6.59 21.30 12.20
C GLU A 61 5.73 22.06 13.21
N LYS A 62 4.49 21.60 13.43
CA LYS A 62 3.53 22.29 14.28
C LYS A 62 3.76 22.10 15.77
N TYR A 63 4.15 20.90 16.18
CA TYR A 63 4.22 20.50 17.59
C TYR A 63 5.64 20.17 18.06
N GLY A 64 6.63 20.15 17.16
CA GLY A 64 7.99 19.72 17.47
C GLY A 64 8.10 18.22 17.69
N GLU A 65 9.21 17.80 18.28
CA GLU A 65 9.39 16.43 18.78
C GLU A 65 8.53 16.26 20.04
N MET A 66 7.52 15.39 19.96
CA MET A 66 6.71 15.04 21.12
C MET A 66 7.41 13.93 21.90
N ASP A 67 7.46 14.07 23.23
CA ASP A 67 7.93 13.01 24.12
C ASP A 67 7.10 11.73 23.93
N SER A 68 7.76 10.59 24.10
CA SER A 68 7.12 9.28 23.94
C SER A 68 6.10 9.02 25.06
N SER A 69 4.81 9.12 24.76
CA SER A 69 3.72 8.75 25.68
C SER A 69 3.37 7.25 25.69
N VAL A 70 4.28 6.37 25.21
CA VAL A 70 3.99 4.93 25.10
C VAL A 70 3.71 4.30 26.48
N GLU A 71 4.47 4.67 27.50
CA GLU A 71 4.28 4.16 28.87
C GLU A 71 2.97 4.65 29.46
N GLU A 72 2.64 5.93 29.28
CA GLU A 72 1.37 6.52 29.73
C GLU A 72 0.17 5.83 29.05
N ILE A 73 0.26 5.53 27.76
CA ILE A 73 -0.78 4.82 27.02
C ILE A 73 -0.93 3.38 27.50
N ASN A 74 0.17 2.69 27.78
CA ASN A 74 0.12 1.33 28.33
C ASN A 74 -0.53 1.33 29.72
N GLN A 75 -0.17 2.27 30.58
CA GLN A 75 -0.77 2.42 31.91
C GLN A 75 -2.28 2.70 31.83
N MET A 76 -2.72 3.58 30.94
CA MET A 76 -4.15 3.84 30.70
C MET A 76 -4.89 2.59 30.18
N ARG A 77 -4.23 1.74 29.39
CA ARG A 77 -4.82 0.47 28.91
C ARG A 77 -4.94 -0.54 30.04
N GLU A 78 -3.93 -0.66 30.89
CA GLU A 78 -3.95 -1.53 32.07
C GLU A 78 -5.03 -1.10 33.07
N GLU A 79 -5.14 0.19 33.35
CA GLU A 79 -6.19 0.75 34.22
C GLU A 79 -7.59 0.47 33.67
N ARG A 80 -7.77 0.63 32.34
CA ARG A 80 -9.03 0.28 31.66
C ARG A 80 -9.33 -1.20 31.73
N ASP A 81 -8.35 -2.06 31.48
CA ASP A 81 -8.55 -3.51 31.45
C ASP A 81 -8.83 -4.05 32.86
N ALA A 82 -8.19 -3.49 33.89
CA ALA A 82 -8.52 -3.74 35.29
C ALA A 82 -9.96 -3.30 35.63
N ALA A 83 -10.38 -2.12 35.15
CA ALA A 83 -11.75 -1.63 35.34
C ALA A 83 -12.81 -2.50 34.63
N LEU A 84 -12.48 -3.07 33.46
CA LEU A 84 -13.38 -3.94 32.68
C LEU A 84 -13.46 -5.38 33.23
N THR A 85 -12.36 -5.91 33.76
CA THR A 85 -12.28 -7.29 34.24
C THR A 85 -12.60 -7.43 35.74
N GLY A 86 -12.58 -6.33 36.49
CA GLY A 86 -12.88 -6.33 37.92
C GLY A 86 -11.85 -7.07 38.79
N LEU A 87 -10.73 -7.50 38.22
CA LEU A 87 -9.62 -8.13 38.92
C LEU A 87 -8.67 -7.05 39.42
N ARG A 88 -8.66 -6.85 40.75
CA ARG A 88 -7.56 -6.23 41.49
C ARG A 88 -6.56 -7.30 41.90
#